data_AF-A0A7Y2IJJ0-F1
#
_entry.id   AF-A0A7Y2IJJ0-F1
#
_cell.length_a   1.000
_cell.length_b   1.000
_cell.length_c   1.000
_cell.angle_alpha   90.00
_cell.angle_beta   90.00
_cell.angle_gamma   90.00
#
_symmetry.space_group_name_H-M   'P 1'
#
loop_
_entity.id
_entity.type
_entity.pdbx_description
1 polymer ?
#
loop_
_entity_poly.entity_id
_entity_poly.type
_entity_poly.pdbx_seq_one_letter_code
_entity_poly.pdbx_strand_id
1 'polypeptide(L)' 'EGLIADRTGNHASGGWFTIAGPGIEPSAESVTAEIADLAPTVSSLMGIDPTGTDGISLALGR' A
#
# COMPACT_ATOMS: atom_id res chain seq x y z
N GLU A 1 -14.32 5.35 30.33
CA GLU A 1 -14.17 4.02 29.70
C GLU A 1 -14.18 4.17 28.18
N GLY A 2 -13.00 4.38 27.59
CA GLY A 2 -12.82 4.69 26.17
C GLY A 2 -12.97 3.46 25.28
N LEU A 3 -13.72 3.59 24.20
CA LEU A 3 -13.81 2.63 23.11
C LEU A 3 -12.42 2.47 22.47
N ILE A 4 -11.69 1.43 22.84
CA ILE A 4 -10.61 0.93 21.97
C ILE A 4 -11.34 0.30 20.80
N ALA A 5 -11.46 1.06 19.72
CA ALA A 5 -11.84 0.53 18.42
C ALA A 5 -10.74 -0.44 18.02
N ASP A 6 -10.95 -1.72 18.32
CA ASP A 6 -10.15 -2.80 17.76
C ASP A 6 -10.47 -2.81 16.25
N ARG A 7 -9.75 -1.97 15.50
CA ARG A 7 -9.78 -1.90 14.03
C ARG A 7 -9.01 -3.05 13.39
N THR A 8 -8.63 -4.05 14.18
CA THR A 8 -7.94 -5.22 13.68
C THR A 8 -9.00 -6.18 13.16
N GLY A 9 -9.47 -5.92 11.93
CA GLY A 9 -10.11 -6.96 11.13
C GLY A 9 -9.21 -8.21 11.17
N ASN A 10 -9.79 -9.39 11.00
CA ASN A 10 -9.03 -10.63 10.93
C ASN A 10 -8.19 -10.68 9.63
N HIS A 11 -7.17 -9.83 9.55
CA HIS A 11 -6.26 -9.73 8.42
C HIS A 11 -5.28 -10.90 8.54
N ALA A 12 -5.21 -11.72 7.49
CA ALA A 12 -4.11 -12.67 7.37
C ALA A 12 -2.79 -11.90 7.47
N SER A 13 -1.80 -12.47 8.17
CA SER A 13 -0.49 -11.84 8.39
C SER A 13 0.33 -11.64 7.12
N GLY A 14 -0.20 -12.08 5.97
CA GLY A 14 0.41 -11.92 4.66
C GLY A 14 -0.55 -12.31 3.55
N GLY A 15 -0.21 -11.92 2.34
CA GLY A 15 -0.97 -12.20 1.13
C GLY A 15 -0.30 -11.56 -0.07
N TRP A 16 -0.89 -11.77 -1.25
CA TRP A 16 -0.44 -11.13 -2.48
C TRP A 16 -1.30 -9.91 -2.78
N PHE A 17 -0.65 -8.82 -3.17
CA PHE A 17 -1.28 -7.66 -3.76
C PHE A 17 -0.74 -7.46 -5.17
N THR A 18 -1.59 -7.03 -6.10
CA THR A 18 -1.21 -6.80 -7.50
C THR A 18 -1.70 -5.42 -7.92
N ILE A 19 -0.83 -4.68 -8.59
CA ILE A 19 -1.13 -3.36 -9.16
C ILE A 19 -0.86 -3.45 -10.66
N ALA A 20 -1.78 -2.93 -11.47
CA ALA A 20 -1.64 -2.88 -12.92
C ALA A 20 -2.35 -1.63 -13.45
N GLY A 21 -1.80 -1.03 -14.50
CA GLY A 21 -2.37 0.15 -15.14
C GLY A 21 -1.35 0.92 -15.97
N PRO A 22 -1.80 2.00 -16.65
CA PRO A 22 -0.90 2.87 -17.41
C PRO A 22 0.18 3.47 -16.51
N GLY A 23 1.44 3.43 -16.97
CA GLY A 23 2.58 3.98 -16.23
C GLY A 23 3.08 3.12 -15.07
N ILE A 24 2.65 1.86 -14.98
CA ILE A 24 3.25 0.85 -14.10
C ILE A 24 4.04 -0.12 -14.98
N GLU A 25 5.33 -0.22 -14.72
CA GLU A 25 6.20 -1.13 -15.49
C GLU A 25 5.99 -2.58 -15.05
N PRO A 26 5.78 -3.53 -16.00
CA PRO A 26 5.68 -4.93 -15.66
C PRO A 26 6.98 -5.44 -15.02
N SER A 27 6.84 -6.14 -13.89
CA SER A 27 7.94 -6.86 -13.24
C SER A 27 7.60 -8.34 -13.12
N ALA A 28 8.59 -9.20 -13.36
CA ALA A 28 8.51 -10.63 -13.07
C ALA A 28 8.86 -10.95 -11.60
N GLU A 29 9.43 -9.98 -10.89
CA GLU A 29 9.84 -10.11 -9.50
C GLU A 29 8.81 -9.46 -8.58
N SER A 30 8.46 -10.17 -7.51
CA SER A 30 7.63 -9.62 -6.45
C SER A 30 8.47 -8.84 -5.45
N VAL A 31 7.91 -7.73 -4.96
CA VAL A 31 8.49 -6.95 -3.87
C VAL A 31 7.77 -7.31 -2.57
N THR A 32 8.53 -7.58 -1.52
CA THR A 32 7.97 -7.67 -0.16
C THR A 32 7.68 -6.26 0.34
N ALA A 33 6.43 -6.01 0.74
CA ALA A 33 5.98 -4.72 1.23
C ALA A 33 5.01 -4.89 2.40
N GLU A 34 4.87 -3.85 3.21
CA GLU A 34 3.89 -3.80 4.28
C GLU A 34 2.53 -3.36 3.73
N ILE A 35 1.44 -3.81 4.36
CA ILE A 35 0.09 -3.37 3.96
C ILE A 35 -0.08 -1.85 4.10
N ALA A 36 0.67 -1.23 5.01
CA ALA A 36 0.69 0.21 5.23
C ALA A 36 1.27 0.99 4.02
N ASP A 37 2.04 0.34 3.15
CA ASP A 37 2.67 0.97 1.97
C ASP A 37 1.66 1.19 0.82
N LEU A 38 0.50 0.52 0.85
CA LEU A 38 -0.48 0.58 -0.23
C LEU A 38 -1.09 1.97 -0.41
N ALA A 39 -1.54 2.60 0.68
CA ALA A 39 -2.16 3.92 0.64
C ALA A 39 -1.21 5.02 0.09
N PRO A 40 0.03 5.17 0.59
CA PRO A 40 0.97 6.15 0.04
C PRO A 40 1.36 5.84 -1.41
N THR A 41 1.48 4.56 -1.79
CA THR A 41 1.77 4.16 -3.18
C THR A 41 0.67 4.60 -4.15
N VAL A 42 -0.59 4.33 -3.83
CA VAL A 42 -1.74 4.73 -4.68
C VAL A 42 -1.87 6.25 -4.74
N SER A 43 -1.67 6.94 -3.62
CA SER A 43 -1.73 8.41 -3.57
C SER A 43 -0.67 9.04 -4.48
N SER A 44 0.55 8.51 -4.47
CA SER A 44 1.65 8.93 -5.34
C SER A 44 1.29 8.77 -6.83
N LEU A 45 0.70 7.64 -7.22
CA LEU A 45 0.22 7.41 -8.60
C LEU A 45 -0.86 8.42 -9.02
N MET A 46 -1.68 8.88 -8.09
CA MET A 46 -2.73 9.87 -8.33
C MET A 46 -2.24 11.32 -8.23
N GLY A 47 -0.98 11.56 -7.86
CA GLY A 47 -0.45 12.89 -7.61
C GLY A 47 -1.05 13.57 -6.37
N ILE A 48 -1.47 12.78 -5.38
CA ILE A 48 -2.05 13.23 -4.11
C ILE A 48 -0.99 13.05 -3.01
N ASP A 49 -0.87 14.02 -2.10
CA ASP A 49 0.02 13.93 -0.94
C ASP A 49 -0.54 12.97 0.13
N PRO A 50 0.15 11.85 0.46
CA PRO A 50 -0.32 10.89 1.44
C PRO A 50 -0.01 11.33 2.88
N THR A 51 -0.61 12.46 3.30
CA THR A 51 -0.45 12.92 4.68
C THR A 51 -1.08 11.93 5.67
N GLY A 52 -0.37 11.64 6.76
CA GLY A 52 -0.89 10.82 7.86
C GLY A 52 -0.84 9.30 7.63
N THR A 53 -0.01 8.81 6.71
CA THR A 53 0.27 7.37 6.55
C THR A 53 1.60 6.99 7.22
N ASP A 54 1.65 5.81 7.84
CA ASP A 54 2.90 5.27 8.43
C ASP A 54 3.77 4.53 7.41
N GLY A 55 3.21 4.12 6.27
CA GLY A 55 3.90 3.39 5.21
C GLY A 55 4.67 4.28 4.23
N ILE A 56 5.39 3.63 3.31
CA ILE A 56 6.17 4.29 2.26
C ILE A 56 5.58 4.06 0.87
N SER A 57 5.78 5.00 -0.05
CA SER A 57 5.42 4.79 -1.46
C SER A 57 6.39 3.81 -2.10
N LEU A 58 5.88 2.72 -2.65
CA LEU A 58 6.65 1.76 -3.44
C LEU A 58 7.01 2.37 -4.80
N ALA A 59 8.23 2.10 -5.25
CA ALA A 59 8.68 2.49 -6.58
C ALA A 59 8.17 1.45 -7.60
N LEU A 60 7.14 1.80 -8.38
CA LEU A 60 6.51 0.90 -9.35
C LEU A 60 7.07 1.01 -10.78
N GLY A 61 8.25 1.63 -10.93
CA GLY A 61 8.85 1.93 -12.22
C GLY A 61 8.10 3.03 -12.99
N ARG A 62 8.82 3.77 -13.83
CA ARG A 62 8.29 4.64 -14.89
C ARG A 62 9.14 4.40 -16.13
#